data_AF-L8HWN0-F1
#
_entry.id   AF-L8HWN0-F1
#
_cell.length_a   1.000
_cell.length_b   1.000
_cell.length_c   1.000
_cell.angle_alpha   90.00
_cell.angle_beta   90.00
_cell.angle_gamma   90.00
#
_symmetry.space_group_name_H-M   'P 1'
#
loop_
_entity.id
_entity.type
_entity.pdbx_description
1 polymer ?
#
loop_
_entity_poly.entity_id
_entity_poly.type
_entity_poly.pdbx_seq_one_letter_code
_entity_poly.pdbx_strand_id
1 'polypeptide(L)'
;LCFVLAMFYLLLTLLMIKVKSSSDPRAAIHNGFLFFKFAAAIAIIIGAFFIPEGTFTTVWFYVGMAGAFFFFLIQLVLLIDFAHSWNESWVEKMEEGNSRCWYAALLSATALNYLLSLVAIILFFVYYTHPASCAENKAFISVNMLLCLGASIMSMLPKIQESQPRSGLLQPSVITVYTMYLTWSAMTNEP
;
A
#
# COMPACT_ATOMS: atom_id res chain seq x y z
N LEU A 1 1.50 16.83 -15.53
CA LEU A 1 2.37 16.76 -14.34
C LEU A 1 2.85 15.33 -14.05
N CYS A 2 1.97 14.32 -13.89
CA CYS A 2 2.39 12.94 -13.59
C CYS A 2 3.31 12.33 -14.66
N PHE A 3 3.05 12.61 -15.93
CA PHE A 3 3.96 12.24 -17.04
C PHE A 3 5.37 12.79 -16.85
N VAL A 4 5.49 14.07 -16.48
CA VAL A 4 6.79 14.73 -16.24
C VAL A 4 7.53 14.04 -15.10
N LEU A 5 6.85 13.78 -13.98
CA LEU A 5 7.46 13.11 -12.83
C LEU A 5 7.90 11.69 -13.20
N ALA A 6 7.07 10.93 -13.92
CA ALA A 6 7.41 9.60 -14.39
C ALA A 6 8.65 9.62 -15.29
N MET A 7 8.71 10.53 -16.26
CA MET A 7 9.88 10.68 -17.15
C MET A 7 11.13 11.14 -16.40
N PHE A 8 10.99 12.08 -15.46
CA PHE A 8 12.08 12.55 -14.63
C PHE A 8 12.70 11.42 -13.79
N TYR A 9 11.88 10.64 -13.09
CA TYR A 9 12.35 9.49 -12.31
C TYR A 9 12.86 8.35 -13.20
N LEU A 10 12.28 8.14 -14.39
CA LEU A 10 12.79 7.16 -15.35
C LEU A 10 14.19 7.53 -15.84
N LEU A 11 14.45 8.80 -16.17
CA LEU A 11 15.78 9.28 -16.52
C LEU A 11 16.78 9.08 -15.37
N LEU A 12 16.38 9.38 -14.13
CA LEU A 12 17.22 9.13 -12.96
C LEU A 12 17.51 7.64 -12.79
N THR A 13 16.52 6.77 -12.96
CA THR A 13 16.71 5.31 -12.91
C THR A 13 17.71 4.85 -13.97
N LEU A 14 17.58 5.32 -15.21
CA LEU A 14 18.52 5.00 -16.31
C LEU A 14 19.95 5.45 -15.99
N LEU A 15 20.12 6.65 -15.43
CA LEU A 15 21.44 7.17 -15.00
C LEU A 15 22.06 6.34 -13.87
N MET A 16 21.24 5.73 -13.01
CA MET A 16 21.68 4.95 -11.85
C MET A 16 21.86 3.45 -12.16
N ILE A 17 21.69 3.01 -13.41
CA ILE A 17 21.92 1.61 -13.80
C ILE A 17 23.39 1.22 -13.54
N LYS A 18 23.58 0.07 -12.86
CA LYS A 18 24.89 -0.50 -12.50
C LYS A 18 25.77 0.40 -11.61
N VAL A 19 25.18 1.30 -10.82
CA VAL A 19 25.89 1.90 -9.68
C VAL A 19 26.05 0.84 -8.60
N LYS A 20 27.29 0.58 -8.19
CA LYS A 20 27.61 -0.49 -7.20
C LYS A 20 28.16 0.04 -5.89
N SER A 21 28.64 1.28 -5.87
CA SER A 21 29.27 1.90 -4.70
C SER A 21 28.72 3.31 -4.48
N SER A 22 28.59 3.71 -3.21
CA SER A 22 28.26 5.07 -2.80
C SER A 22 29.35 6.08 -3.15
N SER A 23 30.56 5.61 -3.47
CA SER A 23 31.69 6.42 -3.95
C SER A 23 31.65 6.72 -5.45
N ASP A 24 30.70 6.14 -6.22
CA ASP A 24 30.58 6.44 -7.64
C ASP A 24 30.25 7.93 -7.83
N PRO A 25 30.86 8.64 -8.80
CA PRO A 25 30.52 10.05 -9.08
C PRO A 25 29.03 10.27 -9.38
N ARG A 26 28.35 9.24 -9.88
CA ARG A 26 26.90 9.21 -10.13
C ARG A 26 26.07 9.28 -8.85
N ALA A 27 26.58 8.79 -7.72
CA ALA A 27 25.95 8.94 -6.42
C ALA A 27 25.88 10.42 -5.97
N ALA A 28 26.85 11.24 -6.37
CA ALA A 28 26.78 12.68 -6.14
C ALA A 28 25.60 13.33 -6.90
N ILE A 29 25.32 12.90 -8.14
CA ILE A 29 24.13 13.31 -8.91
C ILE A 29 22.84 12.95 -8.19
N HIS A 30 22.79 11.75 -7.60
CA HIS A 30 21.62 11.30 -6.84
C HIS A 30 21.43 12.08 -5.52
N ASN A 31 22.50 12.43 -4.80
CA ASN A 31 22.38 13.03 -3.46
C ASN A 31 22.47 14.57 -3.42
N GLY A 32 23.27 15.19 -4.29
CA GLY A 32 23.70 16.59 -4.10
C GLY A 32 23.17 17.60 -5.12
N PHE A 33 23.00 17.24 -6.40
CA PHE A 33 22.74 18.21 -7.47
C PHE A 33 21.26 18.64 -7.58
N LEU A 34 20.71 19.20 -6.50
CA LEU A 34 19.29 19.60 -6.40
C LEU A 34 18.89 20.66 -7.44
N PHE A 35 19.74 21.67 -7.67
CA PHE A 35 19.48 22.73 -8.66
C PHE A 35 19.28 22.15 -10.07
N PHE A 36 20.20 21.29 -10.52
CA PHE A 36 20.13 20.67 -11.84
C PHE A 36 18.92 19.74 -11.98
N LYS A 37 18.51 19.06 -10.91
CA LYS A 37 17.28 18.26 -10.90
C LYS A 37 16.04 19.11 -11.13
N PHE A 38 15.92 20.26 -10.45
CA PHE A 38 14.81 21.19 -10.68
C PHE A 38 14.82 21.75 -12.09
N ALA A 39 15.99 22.16 -12.60
CA ALA A 39 16.13 22.63 -13.98
C ALA A 39 15.70 21.56 -14.99
N ALA A 40 16.12 20.30 -14.80
CA ALA A 40 15.73 19.18 -15.65
C ALA A 40 14.22 18.90 -15.57
N ALA A 41 13.62 18.93 -14.38
CA ALA A 41 12.19 18.78 -14.22
C ALA A 41 11.41 19.89 -14.95
N ILE A 42 11.82 21.15 -14.81
CA ILE A 42 11.20 22.28 -15.52
C ILE A 42 11.34 22.12 -17.04
N ALA A 43 12.50 21.69 -17.53
CA ALA A 43 12.70 21.43 -18.96
C ALA A 43 11.74 20.35 -19.50
N ILE A 44 11.53 19.26 -18.75
CA ILE A 44 10.56 18.21 -19.10
C ILE A 44 9.12 18.74 -19.03
N ILE A 45 8.80 19.62 -18.07
CA ILE A 45 7.47 20.28 -18.00
C ILE A 45 7.23 21.09 -19.27
N ILE A 46 8.17 21.95 -19.66
CA ILE A 46 8.05 22.77 -20.86
C ILE A 46 7.91 21.87 -22.09
N GLY A 47 8.72 20.81 -22.20
CA GLY A 47 8.63 19.84 -23.29
C GLY A 47 7.26 19.12 -23.34
N ALA A 48 6.68 18.80 -22.19
CA ALA A 48 5.39 18.12 -22.11
C ALA A 48 4.22 18.98 -22.64
N PHE A 49 4.31 20.31 -22.59
CA PHE A 49 3.29 21.20 -23.16
C PHE A 49 3.19 21.12 -24.69
N PHE A 50 4.23 20.66 -25.38
CA PHE A 50 4.23 20.51 -26.82
C PHE A 50 3.68 19.16 -27.30
N ILE A 51 3.27 18.27 -26.38
CA ILE A 51 2.73 16.95 -26.74
C ILE A 51 1.25 17.11 -27.14
N PRO A 52 0.87 16.77 -28.40
CA PRO A 52 -0.51 16.89 -28.85
C PRO A 52 -1.41 15.85 -28.19
N GLU A 53 -2.66 16.23 -27.93
CA GLU A 53 -3.69 15.33 -27.41
C GLU A 53 -4.14 14.31 -28.47
N GLY A 54 -4.53 13.12 -28.03
CA GLY A 54 -5.00 12.04 -28.90
C GLY A 54 -4.45 10.68 -28.50
N THR A 55 -3.76 10.01 -29.42
CA THR A 55 -3.19 8.66 -29.22
C THR A 55 -2.24 8.57 -28.02
N PHE A 56 -1.51 9.66 -27.73
CA PHE A 56 -0.62 9.75 -26.57
C PHE A 56 -1.37 9.52 -25.25
N THR A 57 -2.54 10.13 -25.08
CA THR A 57 -3.34 10.02 -23.84
C THR A 57 -3.81 8.58 -23.62
N THR A 58 -4.26 7.91 -24.68
CA THR A 58 -4.70 6.51 -24.62
C THR A 58 -3.54 5.57 -24.25
N VAL A 59 -2.38 5.73 -24.88
CA VAL A 59 -1.19 4.92 -24.55
C VAL A 59 -0.75 5.19 -23.11
N TRP A 60 -0.73 6.44 -22.69
CA TRP A 60 -0.33 6.82 -21.34
C TRP A 60 -1.31 6.32 -20.27
N PHE A 61 -2.59 6.20 -20.58
CA PHE A 61 -3.58 5.57 -19.71
C PHE A 61 -3.23 4.10 -19.42
N TYR A 62 -2.91 3.31 -20.45
CA TYR A 62 -2.48 1.92 -20.27
C TYR A 62 -1.16 1.80 -19.49
N VAL A 63 -0.18 2.66 -19.77
CA VAL A 63 1.07 2.72 -19.00
C VAL A 63 0.80 3.05 -17.54
N GLY A 64 -0.10 4.01 -17.28
CA GLY A 64 -0.52 4.40 -15.93
C GLY A 64 -1.22 3.27 -15.18
N MET A 65 -2.13 2.53 -15.83
CA MET A 65 -2.79 1.36 -15.23
C MET A 65 -1.79 0.26 -14.87
N ALA A 66 -0.86 -0.07 -15.78
CA ALA A 66 0.19 -1.04 -15.49
C ALA A 66 1.09 -0.58 -14.32
N GLY A 67 1.48 0.69 -14.31
CA GLY A 67 2.25 1.28 -13.22
C GLY A 67 1.51 1.24 -11.87
N ALA A 68 0.21 1.55 -11.85
CA ALA A 68 -0.62 1.50 -10.65
C ALA A 68 -0.73 0.08 -10.10
N PHE A 69 -0.86 -0.94 -10.96
CA PHE A 69 -0.87 -2.33 -10.56
C PHE A 69 0.42 -2.73 -9.83
N PHE A 70 1.59 -2.41 -10.39
CA PHE A 70 2.87 -2.68 -9.71
C PHE A 70 3.03 -1.87 -8.43
N PHE A 71 2.59 -0.61 -8.43
CA PHE A 71 2.62 0.23 -7.24
C PHE A 71 1.79 -0.35 -6.10
N PHE A 72 0.58 -0.84 -6.36
CA PHE A 72 -0.25 -1.49 -5.34
C PHE A 72 0.38 -2.78 -4.79
N LEU A 73 1.05 -3.57 -5.64
CA LEU A 73 1.77 -4.77 -5.18
C LEU A 73 2.95 -4.40 -4.26
N ILE A 74 3.77 -3.42 -4.66
CA ILE A 74 4.90 -2.95 -3.85
C ILE A 74 4.38 -2.35 -2.53
N GLN A 75 3.32 -1.54 -2.60
CA GLN A 75 2.69 -0.94 -1.43
C GLN A 75 2.16 -2.01 -0.46
N LEU A 76 1.55 -3.08 -0.98
CA LEU A 76 1.06 -4.19 -0.16
C LEU A 76 2.21 -4.91 0.55
N VAL A 77 3.31 -5.21 -0.15
CA VAL A 77 4.50 -5.86 0.44
C VAL A 77 5.10 -4.97 1.53
N LEU A 78 5.32 -3.68 1.25
CA LEU A 78 5.85 -2.73 2.22
C LEU A 78 4.93 -2.57 3.44
N LEU A 79 3.61 -2.63 3.25
CA LEU A 79 2.65 -2.57 4.35
C LEU A 79 2.71 -3.83 5.22
N ILE A 80 2.86 -5.01 4.60
CA ILE A 80 3.04 -6.27 5.34
C ILE A 80 4.33 -6.22 6.16
N ASP A 81 5.45 -5.80 5.56
CA ASP A 81 6.74 -5.68 6.24
C ASP A 81 6.67 -4.66 7.38
N PHE A 82 5.99 -3.53 7.17
CA PHE A 82 5.74 -2.53 8.19
C PHE A 82 4.92 -3.10 9.35
N ALA A 83 3.82 -3.81 9.06
CA ALA A 83 2.95 -4.38 10.08
C ALA A 83 3.67 -5.47 10.89
N HIS A 84 4.51 -6.27 10.24
CA HIS A 84 5.35 -7.28 10.88
C HIS A 84 6.41 -6.63 11.78
N SER A 85 7.16 -5.67 11.26
CA SER A 85 8.19 -4.93 12.00
C SER A 85 7.61 -4.18 13.21
N TRP A 86 6.39 -3.62 13.06
CA TRP A 86 5.68 -2.98 14.16
C TRP A 86 5.33 -4.01 15.24
N ASN A 87 4.71 -5.12 14.86
CA ASN A 87 4.36 -6.17 15.82
C ASN A 87 5.60 -6.69 16.57
N GLU A 88 6.68 -6.98 15.86
CA GLU A 88 7.95 -7.42 16.44
C GLU A 88 8.53 -6.41 17.44
N SER A 89 8.59 -5.12 17.07
CA SER A 89 9.09 -4.07 17.96
C SER A 89 8.25 -3.92 19.23
N TRP A 90 6.93 -4.10 19.16
CA TRP A 90 6.06 -3.98 20.34
C TRP A 90 6.10 -5.23 21.22
N VAL A 91 6.24 -6.41 20.61
CA VAL A 91 6.43 -7.68 21.33
C VAL A 91 7.77 -7.68 22.06
N GLU A 92 8.86 -7.23 21.42
CA GLU A 92 10.17 -7.09 22.06
C GLU A 92 10.12 -6.15 23.27
N LYS A 93 9.46 -4.99 23.14
CA LYS A 93 9.27 -4.06 24.27
C LYS A 93 8.35 -4.60 25.37
N MET A 94 7.45 -5.52 25.04
CA MET A 94 6.63 -6.24 26.03
C MET A 94 7.47 -7.24 26.81
N GLU A 95 8.42 -7.93 26.17
CA GLU A 95 9.32 -8.91 26.79
C GLU A 95 10.41 -8.25 27.65
N GLU A 96 11.01 -7.15 27.18
CA GLU A 96 12.14 -6.48 27.85
C GLU A 96 11.72 -5.35 28.81
N GLY A 97 10.52 -4.81 28.63
CA GLY A 97 10.04 -3.61 29.31
C GLY A 97 8.83 -3.84 30.21
N ASN A 98 7.94 -2.83 30.25
CA ASN A 98 6.69 -2.92 31.02
C ASN A 98 5.64 -3.75 30.27
N SER A 99 5.62 -5.05 30.54
CA SER A 99 4.78 -6.04 29.86
C SER A 99 3.29 -5.66 29.80
N ARG A 100 2.72 -5.10 30.87
CA ARG A 100 1.29 -4.75 30.93
C ARG A 100 0.91 -3.58 30.02
N CYS A 101 1.78 -2.58 29.90
CA CYS A 101 1.49 -1.39 29.09
C CYS A 101 1.57 -1.71 27.60
N TRP A 102 2.62 -2.42 27.17
CA TRP A 102 2.79 -2.81 25.77
C TRP A 102 1.77 -3.86 25.32
N TYR A 103 1.40 -4.78 26.22
CA TYR A 103 0.29 -5.70 25.95
C TYR A 103 -1.04 -4.95 25.75
N ALA A 104 -1.36 -4.01 26.64
CA ALA A 104 -2.55 -3.17 26.50
C ALA A 104 -2.51 -2.33 25.21
N ALA A 105 -1.35 -1.78 24.84
CA ALA A 105 -1.16 -1.03 23.61
C ALA A 105 -1.42 -1.93 22.38
N LEU A 106 -0.80 -3.11 22.31
CA LEU A 106 -0.96 -4.06 21.21
C LEU A 106 -2.42 -4.51 21.05
N LEU A 107 -3.07 -4.85 22.17
CA LEU A 107 -4.48 -5.23 22.18
C LEU A 107 -5.37 -4.07 21.72
N SER A 108 -5.11 -2.86 22.20
CA SER A 108 -5.90 -1.68 21.83
C SER A 108 -5.78 -1.33 20.35
N ALA A 109 -4.56 -1.36 19.78
CA ALA A 109 -4.34 -1.11 18.37
C ALA A 109 -5.02 -2.16 17.50
N THR A 110 -4.90 -3.44 17.87
CA THR A 110 -5.55 -4.55 17.16
C THR A 110 -7.08 -4.43 17.21
N ALA A 111 -7.64 -4.15 18.40
CA ALA A 111 -9.08 -3.98 18.58
C ALA A 111 -9.62 -2.79 17.77
N LEU A 112 -8.89 -1.67 17.75
CA LEU A 112 -9.25 -0.49 16.97
C LEU A 112 -9.27 -0.79 15.47
N ASN A 113 -8.27 -1.51 14.94
CA ASN A 113 -8.23 -1.88 13.52
C ASN A 113 -9.40 -2.78 13.12
N TYR A 114 -9.75 -3.79 13.94
CA TYR A 114 -10.90 -4.65 13.67
C TYR A 114 -12.22 -3.89 13.82
N LEU A 115 -12.35 -2.99 14.79
CA LEU A 115 -13.53 -2.14 14.94
C LEU A 115 -13.72 -1.24 13.71
N LEU A 116 -12.65 -0.61 13.24
CA LEU A 116 -12.67 0.22 12.03
C LEU A 116 -13.06 -0.59 10.80
N SER A 117 -12.51 -1.80 10.67
CA SER A 117 -12.86 -2.72 9.58
C SER A 117 -14.33 -3.13 9.62
N LEU A 118 -14.87 -3.40 10.80
CA LEU A 118 -16.28 -3.75 11.00
C LEU A 118 -17.20 -2.58 10.64
N VAL A 119 -16.87 -1.36 11.10
CA VAL A 119 -17.60 -0.14 10.72
C VAL A 119 -17.57 0.05 9.21
N ALA A 120 -16.41 -0.11 8.56
CA ALA A 120 -16.29 -0.01 7.11
C ALA A 120 -17.20 -1.00 6.38
N ILE A 121 -17.21 -2.27 6.79
CA ILE A 121 -18.10 -3.29 6.21
C ILE A 121 -19.57 -2.91 6.35
N ILE A 122 -20.00 -2.45 7.53
CA ILE A 122 -21.39 -2.01 7.76
C ILE A 122 -21.74 -0.86 6.80
N LEU A 123 -20.84 0.13 6.67
CA LEU A 123 -21.04 1.24 5.74
C LEU A 123 -21.11 0.75 4.29
N PHE A 124 -20.28 -0.23 3.89
CA PHE A 124 -20.33 -0.78 2.54
C PHE A 124 -21.68 -1.43 2.24
N PHE A 125 -22.23 -2.21 3.18
CA PHE A 125 -23.57 -2.77 3.01
C PHE A 125 -24.66 -1.68 2.97
N VAL A 126 -24.59 -0.66 3.81
CA VAL A 126 -25.61 0.40 3.85
C VAL A 126 -25.61 1.27 2.58
N TYR A 127 -24.43 1.67 2.10
CA TYR A 127 -24.31 2.64 1.00
C TYR A 127 -24.17 2.00 -0.38
N TYR A 128 -23.55 0.82 -0.49
CA TYR A 128 -23.22 0.21 -1.78
C TYR A 128 -24.05 -1.03 -2.11
N THR A 129 -24.93 -1.49 -1.21
CA THR A 129 -25.83 -2.63 -1.47
C THR A 129 -27.31 -2.23 -1.40
N HIS A 130 -27.82 -1.62 -2.48
CA HIS A 130 -29.25 -1.35 -2.62
C HIS A 130 -30.03 -2.61 -3.06
N PRO A 131 -31.28 -2.79 -2.60
CA PRO A 131 -32.02 -4.06 -2.70
C PRO A 131 -32.42 -4.50 -4.11
N ALA A 132 -32.25 -3.68 -5.15
CA ALA A 132 -32.82 -3.96 -6.46
C ALA A 132 -31.86 -4.58 -7.49
N SER A 133 -30.54 -4.29 -7.51
CA SER A 133 -29.69 -4.73 -8.66
C SER A 133 -28.16 -4.77 -8.48
N CYS A 134 -27.57 -4.69 -7.28
CA CYS A 134 -26.09 -4.73 -7.13
C CYS A 134 -25.60 -6.07 -6.54
N ALA A 135 -25.67 -7.15 -7.33
CA ALA A 135 -25.10 -8.45 -6.93
C ALA A 135 -23.56 -8.43 -6.87
N GLU A 136 -22.92 -7.65 -7.75
CA GLU A 136 -21.46 -7.57 -7.87
C GLU A 136 -20.81 -6.97 -6.61
N ASN A 137 -21.26 -5.79 -6.16
CA ASN A 137 -20.76 -5.18 -4.93
C ASN A 137 -20.98 -6.06 -3.70
N LYS A 138 -22.12 -6.74 -3.62
CA LYS A 138 -22.40 -7.70 -2.55
C LYS A 138 -21.44 -8.89 -2.57
N ALA A 139 -21.15 -9.44 -3.75
CA ALA A 139 -20.18 -10.51 -3.92
C ALA A 139 -18.77 -10.03 -3.53
N PHE A 140 -18.36 -8.84 -3.98
CA PHE A 140 -17.03 -8.30 -3.72
C PHE A 140 -16.79 -8.03 -2.23
N ILE A 141 -17.75 -7.40 -1.54
CA ILE A 141 -17.68 -7.17 -0.09
C ILE A 141 -17.60 -8.52 0.66
N SER A 142 -18.46 -9.48 0.31
CA SER A 142 -18.52 -10.77 1.02
C SER A 142 -17.26 -11.64 0.82
N VAL A 143 -16.69 -11.67 -0.39
CA VAL A 143 -15.43 -12.39 -0.66
C VAL A 143 -14.27 -11.76 0.11
N ASN A 144 -14.11 -10.44 0.08
CA ASN A 144 -13.05 -9.75 0.82
C ASN A 144 -13.19 -9.95 2.33
N MET A 145 -14.42 -9.90 2.85
CA MET A 145 -14.70 -10.20 4.26
C MET A 145 -14.29 -11.64 4.62
N LEU A 146 -14.67 -12.63 3.80
CA LEU A 146 -14.33 -14.03 4.04
C LEU A 146 -12.82 -14.26 4.01
N LEU A 147 -12.10 -13.64 3.06
CA LEU A 147 -10.64 -13.71 2.98
C LEU A 147 -9.96 -13.09 4.21
N CYS A 148 -10.44 -11.94 4.68
CA CYS A 148 -9.90 -11.29 5.88
C CYS A 148 -10.15 -12.11 7.16
N LEU A 149 -11.34 -12.71 7.29
CA LEU A 149 -11.65 -13.63 8.39
C LEU A 149 -10.76 -14.87 8.34
N GLY A 150 -10.60 -15.47 7.15
CA GLY A 150 -9.70 -16.60 6.93
C GLY A 150 -8.25 -16.28 7.33
N ALA A 151 -7.72 -15.13 6.90
CA ALA A 151 -6.38 -14.68 7.27
C ALA A 151 -6.22 -14.48 8.78
N SER A 152 -7.24 -13.91 9.44
CA SER A 152 -7.26 -13.71 10.89
C SER A 152 -7.26 -15.05 11.65
N ILE A 153 -8.07 -16.02 11.20
CA ILE A 153 -8.15 -17.36 11.80
C ILE A 153 -6.83 -18.12 11.60
N MET A 154 -6.26 -18.09 10.40
CA MET A 154 -4.97 -18.73 10.12
C MET A 154 -3.86 -18.16 11.01
N SER A 155 -3.87 -16.85 11.27
CA SER A 155 -2.88 -16.20 12.15
C SER A 155 -3.01 -16.62 13.63
N MET A 156 -4.19 -17.11 14.06
CA MET A 156 -4.41 -17.64 15.41
C MET A 156 -4.12 -19.15 15.52
N LEU A 157 -3.88 -19.84 14.41
CA LEU A 157 -3.75 -21.29 14.41
C LEU A 157 -2.43 -21.68 15.13
N PRO A 158 -2.46 -22.54 16.17
CA PRO A 158 -1.29 -22.82 17.00
C PRO A 158 -0.13 -23.40 16.18
N LYS A 159 -0.43 -24.20 15.16
CA LYS A 159 0.58 -24.75 14.23
C LYS A 159 1.36 -23.68 13.46
N ILE A 160 0.75 -22.53 13.19
CA ILE A 160 1.40 -21.39 12.52
C ILE A 160 2.18 -20.55 13.54
N GLN A 161 1.63 -20.36 14.74
CA GLN A 161 2.34 -19.70 15.85
C GLN A 161 3.57 -20.48 16.31
N GLU A 162 3.55 -21.82 16.27
CA GLU A 162 4.72 -22.66 16.54
C GLU A 162 5.84 -22.45 15.52
N SER A 163 5.50 -22.28 14.23
CA SER A 163 6.49 -21.97 13.19
C SER A 163 6.96 -20.51 13.22
N GLN A 164 6.15 -19.60 13.76
CA GLN A 164 6.43 -18.17 13.80
C GLN A 164 5.86 -17.57 15.10
N PRO A 165 6.58 -17.68 16.24
CA PRO A 165 6.08 -17.29 17.56
C PRO A 165 5.83 -15.79 17.71
N ARG A 166 6.40 -14.98 16.81
CA ARG A 166 6.15 -13.54 16.71
C ARG A 166 4.97 -13.18 15.80
N SER A 167 4.21 -14.14 15.27
CA SER A 167 2.99 -13.88 14.50
C SER A 167 1.87 -13.40 15.43
N GLY A 168 1.69 -12.09 15.51
CA GLY A 168 0.65 -11.43 16.29
C GLY A 168 -0.61 -11.12 15.48
N LEU A 169 -1.72 -10.89 16.17
CA LEU A 169 -3.01 -10.52 15.56
C LEU A 169 -3.03 -9.09 14.98
N LEU A 170 -2.02 -8.27 15.31
CA LEU A 170 -1.87 -6.91 14.79
C LEU A 170 -1.66 -6.92 13.27
N GLN A 171 -0.79 -7.79 12.76
CA GLN A 171 -0.49 -7.89 11.32
C GLN A 171 -1.77 -8.13 10.48
N PRO A 172 -2.57 -9.20 10.70
CA PRO A 172 -3.79 -9.42 9.93
C PRO A 172 -4.83 -8.31 10.13
N SER A 173 -4.85 -7.62 11.28
CA SER A 173 -5.77 -6.50 11.51
C SER A 173 -5.47 -5.30 10.61
N VAL A 174 -4.18 -4.95 10.43
CA VAL A 174 -3.75 -3.84 9.56
C VAL A 174 -4.05 -4.17 8.09
N ILE A 175 -3.76 -5.40 7.67
CA ILE A 175 -4.06 -5.85 6.30
C ILE A 175 -5.57 -5.87 6.05
N THR A 176 -6.39 -6.25 7.04
CA THR A 176 -7.85 -6.20 6.93
C THR A 176 -8.34 -4.78 6.67
N VAL A 177 -7.88 -3.79 7.44
CA VAL A 177 -8.23 -2.37 7.23
C VAL A 177 -7.85 -1.91 5.83
N TYR A 178 -6.64 -2.26 5.37
CA TYR A 178 -6.17 -1.89 4.04
C TYR A 178 -6.99 -2.55 2.92
N THR A 179 -7.36 -3.82 3.07
CA THR A 179 -8.27 -4.50 2.13
C THR A 179 -9.63 -3.80 2.09
N MET A 180 -10.17 -3.36 3.23
CA MET A 180 -11.42 -2.59 3.24
C MET A 180 -11.26 -1.25 2.51
N TYR A 181 -10.14 -0.56 2.69
CA TYR A 181 -9.83 0.67 1.94
C TYR A 181 -9.75 0.44 0.42
N LEU A 182 -9.04 -0.60 -0.02
CA LEU A 182 -8.97 -0.95 -1.45
C LEU A 182 -10.35 -1.36 -1.99
N THR A 183 -11.13 -2.09 -1.21
CA THR A 183 -12.48 -2.51 -1.57
C THR A 183 -13.37 -1.29 -1.80
N TRP A 184 -13.34 -0.35 -0.86
CA TRP A 184 -14.06 0.92 -0.99
C TRP A 184 -13.62 1.71 -2.23
N SER A 185 -12.32 1.87 -2.41
CA SER A 185 -11.75 2.58 -3.56
C SER A 185 -12.19 1.93 -4.88
N ALA A 186 -12.27 0.60 -4.96
CA ALA A 186 -12.75 -0.07 -6.16
C ALA A 186 -14.24 0.20 -6.41
N MET A 187 -15.09 0.06 -5.38
CA MET A 187 -16.54 0.26 -5.50
C MET A 187 -16.92 1.70 -5.84
N THR A 188 -16.21 2.70 -5.31
CA THR A 188 -16.47 4.13 -5.64
C THR A 188 -16.10 4.48 -7.08
N ASN A 189 -15.26 3.68 -7.74
CA ASN A 189 -14.88 3.87 -9.14
C ASN A 189 -15.66 2.96 -10.11
N GLU A 190 -16.68 2.26 -9.63
CA GLU A 190 -17.62 1.54 -10.50
C GLU A 190 -18.50 2.57 -11.27
N PRO A 191 -18.64 2.44 -12.60
CA PRO A 191 -19.43 3.36 -13.42
C PRO A 191 -20.95 3.20 -13.26
#